data_AF-A0A965URS3-F1
#
_entry.id   AF-A0A965URS3-F1
#
_cell.length_a   1.000
_cell.length_b   1.000
_cell.length_c   1.000
_cell.angle_alpha   90.00
_cell.angle_beta   90.00
_cell.angle_gamma   90.00
#
_symmetry.space_group_name_H-M   'P 1'
#
loop_
_entity.id
_entity.type
_entity.pdbx_description
1 polymer ?
#
loop_
_entity_poly.entity_id
_entity_poly.type
_entity_poly.pdbx_seq_one_letter_code
_entity_poly.pdbx_strand_id
1 'polypeptide(L)'
;MSLQVPVIPSSVADALQNPASRGQCVHEQMQSVIYWMACEGYSEEAIWRVMNASPNGYALDPEIPHGEIRRLIEGALKKANSGYIPTTSSASVASGDVPMRKDKVTPEQIAKWKANAEEFIQQKGGFVEIEDLMDASPIQPSPITPTLSLFETLYKDEELIAVQTEGYSASDKWKSVKDWRSELRLGKRLTGAKGAWFRPNPVNSVPTGNNKTFTDADVAVVRYAFLENDFLPLNYQASLFAHLPFAIHAITDSAGKSLHAIVRLDGIDDKRRREYATALTKTLWNRFGYDHSNHNPSKYTRLAGAFRDVGRRENHNGEQRLIYLAKDRKDEPII
;
A
#
# COMPACT_ATOMS: atom_id res chain seq x y z
N MET A 1 -33.02 -6.87 33.44
CA MET A 1 -31.98 -6.74 32.41
C MET A 1 -31.87 -5.27 32.07
N SER A 2 -30.79 -4.59 32.46
CA SER A 2 -30.58 -3.20 32.05
C SER A 2 -30.36 -3.18 30.55
N LEU A 3 -31.24 -2.49 29.81
CA LEU A 3 -30.98 -2.12 28.41
C LEU A 3 -29.71 -1.29 28.42
N GLN A 4 -28.58 -1.91 28.06
CA GLN A 4 -27.32 -1.20 27.90
C GLN A 4 -27.49 -0.36 26.64
N VAL A 5 -27.75 0.94 26.82
CA VAL A 5 -27.85 1.88 25.71
C VAL A 5 -26.46 1.91 25.06
N PRO A 6 -26.31 1.56 23.77
CA PRO A 6 -25.01 1.59 23.12
C PRO A 6 -24.48 3.02 23.14
N VAL A 7 -23.23 3.17 23.59
CA VAL A 7 -22.58 4.48 23.64
C VAL A 7 -22.27 4.88 22.20
N ILE A 8 -22.99 5.88 21.69
CA ILE A 8 -22.72 6.44 20.36
C ILE A 8 -21.39 7.21 20.44
N PRO A 9 -20.37 6.85 19.63
CA PRO A 9 -19.13 7.61 19.57
C PRO A 9 -19.41 9.06 19.16
N SER A 10 -18.70 10.02 19.76
CA SER A 10 -18.92 11.45 19.48
C SER A 10 -18.78 11.81 17.99
N SER A 11 -17.89 11.13 17.26
CA SER A 11 -17.74 11.30 15.81
C SER A 11 -18.95 10.78 15.01
N VAL A 12 -19.59 9.71 15.46
CA VAL A 12 -20.82 9.17 14.85
C VAL A 12 -22.01 10.06 15.18
N ALA A 13 -22.10 10.54 16.42
CA ALA A 13 -23.15 11.47 16.84
C ALA A 13 -23.07 12.78 16.03
N ASP A 14 -21.88 13.34 15.86
CA ASP A 14 -21.65 14.53 15.05
C ASP A 14 -21.98 14.27 13.57
N ALA A 15 -21.56 13.13 13.02
CA ALA A 15 -21.87 12.73 11.64
C ALA A 15 -23.36 12.54 11.34
N LEU A 16 -24.16 12.14 12.34
CA LEU A 16 -25.61 11.99 12.21
C LEU A 16 -26.33 13.34 12.33
N GLN A 17 -25.76 14.28 13.08
CA GLN A 17 -26.29 15.63 13.23
C GLN A 17 -25.87 16.54 12.06
N ASN A 18 -24.64 16.40 11.59
CA ASN A 18 -23.97 17.23 10.60
C ASN A 18 -23.36 16.34 9.49
N PRO A 19 -24.19 15.75 8.61
CA PRO A 19 -23.70 14.91 7.52
C PRO A 19 -22.87 15.74 6.54
N ALA A 20 -21.72 15.23 6.16
CA ALA A 20 -20.90 15.81 5.12
C ALA A 20 -21.60 15.69 3.76
N SER A 21 -21.44 16.70 2.92
CA SER A 21 -21.91 16.67 1.54
C SER A 21 -20.87 16.08 0.61
N ARG A 22 -21.27 15.76 -0.63
CA ARG A 22 -20.34 15.27 -1.64
C ARG A 22 -19.15 16.23 -1.84
N GLY A 23 -17.94 15.68 -1.81
CA GLY A 23 -16.69 16.46 -1.82
C GLY A 23 -16.10 16.74 -0.43
N GLN A 24 -16.81 16.45 0.66
CA GLN A 24 -16.37 16.69 2.05
C GLN A 24 -16.10 15.40 2.84
N CYS A 25 -15.44 14.40 2.23
CA CYS A 25 -15.21 13.08 2.87
C CYS A 25 -16.50 12.33 3.28
N VAL A 26 -17.60 12.58 2.57
CA VAL A 26 -18.90 11.96 2.84
C VAL A 26 -18.85 10.43 2.81
N HIS A 27 -18.01 9.84 1.96
CA HIS A 27 -17.91 8.40 1.84
C HIS A 27 -17.32 7.77 3.11
N GLU A 28 -16.24 8.35 3.63
CA GLU A 28 -15.57 7.90 4.86
C GLU A 28 -16.45 8.12 6.09
N GLN A 29 -17.21 9.21 6.13
CA GLN A 29 -18.15 9.51 7.21
C GLN A 29 -19.35 8.55 7.19
N MET A 30 -19.98 8.35 6.02
CA MET A 30 -21.04 7.34 5.83
C MET A 30 -20.56 5.95 6.23
N GLN A 31 -19.37 5.56 5.78
CA GLN A 31 -18.79 4.26 6.10
C GLN A 31 -18.60 4.12 7.62
N SER A 32 -18.12 5.15 8.32
CA SER A 32 -17.93 5.12 9.77
C SER A 32 -19.24 4.92 10.54
N VAL A 33 -20.30 5.65 10.16
CA VAL A 33 -21.64 5.52 10.77
C VAL A 33 -22.23 4.13 10.51
N ILE A 34 -22.27 3.71 9.24
CA ILE A 34 -22.81 2.40 8.84
C ILE A 34 -22.06 1.26 9.54
N TYR A 35 -20.73 1.37 9.63
CA TYR A 35 -19.89 0.32 10.21
C TYR A 35 -20.07 0.20 11.72
N TRP A 36 -20.14 1.34 12.43
CA TRP A 36 -20.47 1.35 13.85
C TRP A 36 -21.83 0.68 14.10
N MET A 37 -22.87 1.07 13.35
CA MET A 37 -24.20 0.46 13.49
C MET A 37 -24.17 -1.05 13.19
N ALA A 38 -23.42 -1.50 12.17
CA ALA A 38 -23.28 -2.92 11.89
C ALA A 38 -22.60 -3.68 13.04
N CYS A 39 -21.57 -3.09 13.67
CA CYS A 39 -20.87 -3.70 14.81
C CYS A 39 -21.71 -3.73 16.09
N GLU A 40 -22.60 -2.75 16.29
CA GLU A 40 -23.59 -2.72 17.38
C GLU A 40 -24.78 -3.67 17.11
N GLY A 41 -24.79 -4.37 15.97
CA GLY A 41 -25.78 -5.40 15.65
C GLY A 41 -27.08 -4.87 15.03
N TYR A 42 -27.10 -3.65 14.49
CA TYR A 42 -28.26 -3.12 13.77
C TYR A 42 -28.50 -3.87 12.45
N SER A 43 -29.77 -4.13 12.10
CA SER A 43 -30.13 -4.78 10.83
C SER A 43 -29.91 -3.85 9.64
N GLU A 44 -29.84 -4.42 8.43
CA GLU A 44 -29.76 -3.67 7.17
C GLU A 44 -30.85 -2.58 7.07
N GLU A 45 -32.09 -2.94 7.41
CA GLU A 45 -33.24 -2.04 7.37
C GLU A 45 -33.14 -0.95 8.43
N ALA A 46 -32.62 -1.26 9.61
CA ALA A 46 -32.42 -0.29 10.68
C ALA A 46 -31.35 0.74 10.28
N ILE A 47 -30.24 0.28 9.68
CA ILE A 47 -29.19 1.16 9.15
C ILE A 47 -29.74 2.02 8.02
N TRP A 48 -30.44 1.43 7.04
CA TRP A 48 -31.05 2.17 5.94
C TRP A 48 -32.02 3.26 6.42
N ARG A 49 -32.84 2.96 7.44
CA ARG A 49 -33.75 3.95 8.04
C ARG A 49 -33.01 5.16 8.59
N VAL A 50 -31.88 4.95 9.26
CA VAL A 50 -31.05 6.05 9.77
C VAL A 50 -30.41 6.83 8.62
N MET A 51 -29.87 6.14 7.60
CA MET A 51 -29.29 6.80 6.43
C MET A 51 -30.31 7.61 5.63
N ASN A 52 -31.61 7.29 5.73
CA ASN A 52 -32.70 7.94 5.00
C ASN A 52 -33.61 8.80 5.89
N ALA A 53 -33.20 9.10 7.14
CA ALA A 53 -34.00 9.86 8.09
C ALA A 53 -33.93 11.37 7.83
N SER A 54 -35.07 12.07 7.86
CA SER A 54 -35.11 13.54 7.83
C SER A 54 -34.71 14.14 9.18
N PRO A 55 -33.98 15.28 9.22
CA PRO A 55 -33.59 16.12 8.08
C PRO A 55 -32.21 15.80 7.46
N ASN A 56 -31.40 14.97 8.11
CA ASN A 56 -29.95 14.92 7.89
C ASN A 56 -29.42 13.54 7.44
N GLY A 57 -30.29 12.66 6.94
CA GLY A 57 -29.87 11.37 6.39
C GLY A 57 -29.09 11.55 5.09
N TYR A 58 -27.97 10.85 4.94
CA TYR A 58 -27.15 10.90 3.72
C TYR A 58 -27.92 10.51 2.44
N ALA A 59 -28.95 9.67 2.53
CA ALA A 59 -29.78 9.29 1.39
C ALA A 59 -30.72 10.42 0.91
N LEU A 60 -30.78 11.54 1.65
CA LEU A 60 -31.47 12.76 1.25
C LEU A 60 -30.61 13.66 0.36
N ASP A 61 -29.29 13.47 0.32
CA ASP A 61 -28.41 14.17 -0.61
C ASP A 61 -28.62 13.59 -2.04
N PRO A 62 -29.14 14.38 -3.00
CA PRO A 62 -29.43 13.90 -4.35
C PRO A 62 -28.17 13.52 -5.13
N GLU A 63 -26.98 13.95 -4.69
CA GLU A 63 -25.72 13.58 -5.31
C GLU A 63 -25.21 12.21 -4.83
N ILE A 64 -25.79 11.60 -3.79
CA ILE A 64 -25.34 10.30 -3.27
C ILE A 64 -26.24 9.19 -3.82
N PRO A 65 -25.74 8.31 -4.70
CA PRO A 65 -26.55 7.22 -5.22
C PRO A 65 -26.99 6.27 -4.11
N HIS A 66 -28.28 5.98 -4.01
CA HIS A 66 -28.83 5.02 -3.03
C HIS A 66 -28.15 3.64 -3.10
N GLY A 67 -27.77 3.21 -4.30
CA GLY A 67 -27.01 1.97 -4.50
C GLY A 67 -25.60 1.99 -3.95
N GLU A 68 -24.99 3.16 -3.72
CA GLU A 68 -23.72 3.30 -2.99
C GLU A 68 -23.90 3.02 -1.50
N ILE A 69 -24.90 3.65 -0.89
CA ILE A 69 -25.24 3.47 0.53
C ILE A 69 -25.59 1.99 0.80
N ARG A 70 -26.40 1.35 -0.05
CA ARG A 70 -26.74 -0.07 0.10
C ARG A 70 -25.52 -0.99 0.07
N ARG A 71 -24.59 -0.78 -0.88
CA ARG A 71 -23.33 -1.54 -0.95
C ARG A 71 -22.45 -1.35 0.28
N LEU A 72 -22.45 -0.14 0.86
CA LEU A 72 -21.74 0.12 2.12
C LEU A 72 -22.37 -0.65 3.29
N ILE A 73 -23.71 -0.69 3.38
CA ILE A 73 -24.42 -1.44 4.42
C ILE A 73 -24.13 -2.94 4.30
N GLU A 74 -24.30 -3.52 3.10
CA GLU A 74 -23.99 -4.93 2.83
C GLU A 74 -22.54 -5.28 3.22
N GLY A 75 -21.59 -4.43 2.80
CA GLY A 75 -20.18 -4.61 3.11
C GLY A 75 -19.86 -4.52 4.60
N ALA A 76 -20.52 -3.62 5.32
CA ALA A 76 -20.34 -3.45 6.76
C ALA A 76 -20.88 -4.64 7.56
N LEU A 77 -22.09 -5.10 7.24
CA LEU A 77 -22.70 -6.28 7.88
C LEU A 77 -21.87 -7.54 7.66
N LYS A 78 -21.35 -7.75 6.44
CA LYS A 78 -20.48 -8.88 6.13
C LYS A 78 -19.22 -8.89 7.00
N LYS A 79 -18.61 -7.73 7.23
CA LYS A 79 -17.40 -7.59 8.06
C LYS A 79 -17.72 -7.70 9.56
N ALA A 80 -18.81 -7.12 10.02
CA ALA A 80 -19.24 -7.26 11.42
C ALA A 80 -19.49 -8.74 11.76
N ASN A 81 -20.19 -9.47 10.88
CA ASN A 81 -20.45 -10.90 11.03
C ASN A 81 -19.20 -11.78 10.95
N SER A 82 -18.09 -11.30 10.36
CA SER A 82 -16.82 -12.03 10.33
C SER A 82 -16.00 -11.86 11.61
N GLY A 83 -16.51 -11.16 12.63
CA GLY A 83 -15.77 -10.89 13.87
C GLY A 83 -14.64 -9.88 13.69
N TYR A 84 -14.67 -9.07 12.62
CA TYR A 84 -13.69 -8.01 12.42
C TYR A 84 -13.88 -6.94 13.50
N ILE A 85 -12.85 -6.73 14.31
CA ILE A 85 -12.79 -5.63 15.26
C ILE A 85 -11.93 -4.53 14.62
N PRO A 86 -12.51 -3.35 14.27
CA PRO A 86 -11.71 -2.24 13.78
C PRO A 86 -10.71 -1.82 14.85
N THR A 87 -9.50 -1.44 14.44
CA THR A 87 -8.57 -0.75 15.33
C THR A 87 -9.22 0.53 15.82
N THR A 88 -9.69 0.54 17.06
CA THR A 88 -10.12 1.75 17.74
C THR A 88 -8.92 2.69 17.81
N SER A 89 -8.92 3.75 17.02
CA SER A 89 -8.12 4.93 17.32
C SER A 89 -8.77 5.63 18.51
N SER A 90 -8.67 5.03 19.69
CA SER A 90 -8.88 5.73 20.95
C SER A 90 -7.67 6.62 21.19
N ALA A 91 -7.63 7.76 20.51
CA ALA A 91 -6.83 8.91 20.88
C ALA A 91 -7.44 10.15 20.26
N SER A 92 -8.06 10.97 21.11
CA SER A 92 -8.18 12.40 20.89
C SER A 92 -6.82 12.96 20.48
N VAL A 93 -6.64 13.27 19.20
CA VAL A 93 -5.52 14.08 18.72
C VAL A 93 -6.06 15.06 17.70
N ALA A 94 -5.88 16.33 18.04
CA ALA A 94 -6.13 17.53 17.25
C ALA A 94 -6.09 17.31 15.74
N SER A 95 -7.12 17.80 15.03
CA SER A 95 -7.10 18.27 13.63
C SER A 95 -6.00 17.63 12.75
N GLY A 96 -5.98 16.30 12.66
CA GLY A 96 -4.96 15.59 11.91
C GLY A 96 -5.38 15.51 10.46
N ASP A 97 -4.75 16.31 9.59
CA ASP A 97 -4.96 16.28 8.14
C ASP A 97 -5.09 14.84 7.62
N VAL A 98 -6.26 14.53 7.06
CA VAL A 98 -6.48 13.31 6.29
C VAL A 98 -5.59 13.43 5.04
N PRO A 99 -4.73 12.44 4.74
CA PRO A 99 -3.89 12.50 3.55
C PRO A 99 -4.75 12.72 2.31
N MET A 100 -4.46 13.79 1.55
CA MET A 100 -5.14 14.06 0.30
C MET A 100 -5.13 12.81 -0.60
N ARG A 101 -6.26 12.50 -1.24
CA ARG A 101 -6.32 11.34 -2.13
C ARG A 101 -5.47 11.56 -3.38
N LYS A 102 -4.90 10.46 -3.92
CA LYS A 102 -4.01 10.47 -5.08
C LYS A 102 -4.65 11.10 -6.33
N ASP A 103 -5.96 10.90 -6.52
CA ASP A 103 -6.75 11.47 -7.62
C ASP A 103 -7.05 12.97 -7.47
N LYS A 104 -6.71 13.57 -6.33
CA LYS A 104 -6.92 15.00 -6.03
C LYS A 104 -5.63 15.81 -5.95
N VAL A 105 -4.49 15.19 -6.23
CA VAL A 105 -3.19 15.87 -6.23
C VAL A 105 -3.16 16.94 -7.32
N THR A 106 -2.86 18.18 -6.93
CA THR A 106 -2.76 19.32 -7.87
C THR A 106 -1.32 19.54 -8.35
N PRO A 107 -1.12 20.25 -9.48
CA PRO A 107 0.22 20.63 -9.95
C PRO A 107 1.04 21.41 -8.91
N GLU A 108 0.40 22.29 -8.13
CA GLU A 108 1.04 23.07 -7.06
C GLU A 108 1.57 22.14 -5.95
N GLN A 109 0.81 21.11 -5.60
CA GLN A 109 1.26 20.11 -4.62
C GLN A 109 2.45 19.30 -5.14
N ILE A 110 2.43 18.92 -6.43
CA ILE A 110 3.57 18.23 -7.06
C ILE A 110 4.80 19.14 -7.06
N ALA A 111 4.65 20.43 -7.39
CA ALA A 111 5.73 21.40 -7.34
C ALA A 111 6.28 21.57 -5.92
N LYS A 112 5.42 21.59 -4.90
CA LYS A 112 5.83 21.61 -3.49
C LYS A 112 6.63 20.37 -3.10
N TRP A 113 6.18 19.16 -3.46
CA TRP A 113 6.93 17.93 -3.21
C TRP A 113 8.27 17.91 -3.92
N LYS A 114 8.33 18.40 -5.15
CA LYS A 114 9.57 18.53 -5.91
C LYS A 114 10.55 19.49 -5.22
N ALA A 115 10.08 20.66 -4.78
CA ALA A 115 10.90 21.63 -4.06
C ALA A 115 11.42 21.06 -2.72
N ASN A 116 10.56 20.39 -1.95
CA ASN A 116 10.96 19.71 -0.71
C ASN A 116 12.02 18.64 -0.96
N ALA A 117 11.86 17.86 -2.03
CA ALA A 117 12.82 16.83 -2.41
C ALA A 117 14.15 17.45 -2.82
N GLU A 118 14.14 18.49 -3.65
CA GLU A 118 15.34 19.21 -4.06
C GLU A 118 16.10 19.78 -2.85
N GLU A 119 15.41 20.46 -1.94
CA GLU A 119 15.99 20.98 -0.71
C GLU A 119 16.64 19.87 0.13
N PHE A 120 15.93 18.76 0.35
CA PHE A 120 16.45 17.64 1.12
C PHE A 120 17.68 17.00 0.46
N ILE A 121 17.63 16.80 -0.87
CA ILE A 121 18.72 16.21 -1.65
C ILE A 121 19.98 17.09 -1.55
N GLN A 122 19.85 18.40 -1.74
CA GLN A 122 20.97 19.33 -1.64
C GLN A 122 21.57 19.36 -0.23
N GLN A 123 20.75 19.32 0.82
CA GLN A 123 21.21 19.25 2.21
C GLN A 123 21.96 17.95 2.55
N LYS A 124 21.73 16.86 1.79
CA LYS A 124 22.26 15.51 2.08
C LYS A 124 23.44 15.08 1.22
N GLY A 125 23.88 15.91 0.27
CA GLY A 125 25.03 15.60 -0.58
C GLY A 125 24.77 15.71 -2.07
N GLY A 126 23.59 16.18 -2.48
CA GLY A 126 23.25 16.41 -3.88
C GLY A 126 22.62 15.20 -4.56
N PHE A 127 22.41 15.34 -5.87
CA PHE A 127 21.77 14.32 -6.68
C PHE A 127 22.63 13.05 -6.80
N VAL A 128 21.94 11.91 -6.83
CA VAL A 128 22.50 10.57 -6.97
C VAL A 128 21.84 9.93 -8.19
N GLU A 129 22.66 9.36 -9.07
CA GLU A 129 22.19 8.66 -10.25
C GLU A 129 21.80 7.22 -9.92
N ILE A 130 21.05 6.58 -10.81
CA ILE A 130 20.62 5.19 -10.63
C ILE A 130 21.84 4.25 -10.60
N GLU A 131 22.86 4.56 -11.40
CA GLU A 131 24.13 3.85 -11.46
C GLU A 131 24.87 3.86 -10.12
N ASP A 132 24.86 5.00 -9.41
CA ASP A 132 25.47 5.09 -8.08
C ASP A 132 24.80 4.13 -7.08
N LEU A 133 23.48 3.97 -7.18
CA LEU A 133 22.74 2.98 -6.37
C LEU A 133 23.11 1.53 -6.75
N MET A 134 23.37 1.26 -8.03
CA MET A 134 23.83 -0.07 -8.46
C MET A 134 25.22 -0.38 -7.92
N ASP A 135 26.13 0.60 -7.98
CA ASP A 135 27.49 0.48 -7.48
C ASP A 135 27.51 0.34 -5.95
N ALA A 136 26.61 1.04 -5.25
CA ALA A 136 26.44 0.93 -3.81
C ALA A 136 25.73 -0.37 -3.36
N SER A 137 25.19 -1.18 -4.29
CA SER A 137 24.48 -2.41 -3.97
C SER A 137 25.42 -3.46 -3.36
N PRO A 138 25.23 -3.85 -2.07
CA PRO A 138 26.10 -4.83 -1.42
C PRO A 138 26.02 -6.22 -2.05
N ILE A 139 24.87 -6.56 -2.62
CA ILE A 139 24.64 -7.79 -3.35
C ILE A 139 24.39 -7.42 -4.81
N GLN A 140 25.26 -7.89 -5.70
CA GLN A 140 25.10 -7.70 -7.14
C GLN A 140 24.10 -8.73 -7.68
N PRO A 141 22.90 -8.32 -8.14
CA PRO A 141 21.91 -9.26 -8.63
C PRO A 141 22.37 -9.98 -9.89
N SER A 142 21.96 -11.25 -10.04
CA SER A 142 22.20 -11.99 -11.28
C SER A 142 21.49 -11.29 -12.45
N PRO A 143 22.19 -10.93 -13.54
CA PRO A 143 21.55 -10.34 -14.71
C PRO A 143 20.65 -11.35 -15.43
N ILE A 144 20.83 -12.66 -15.20
CA ILE A 144 20.06 -13.74 -15.82
C ILE A 144 18.83 -14.10 -14.97
N THR A 145 18.96 -14.05 -13.65
CA THR A 145 17.93 -14.49 -12.69
C THR A 145 17.72 -13.49 -11.55
N PRO A 146 17.41 -12.20 -11.84
CA PRO A 146 17.30 -11.17 -10.81
C PRO A 146 16.12 -11.42 -9.86
N THR A 147 15.04 -12.07 -10.33
CA THR A 147 13.93 -12.51 -9.48
C THR A 147 14.40 -13.48 -8.39
N LEU A 148 15.29 -14.42 -8.73
CA LEU A 148 15.84 -15.37 -7.76
C LEU A 148 16.80 -14.68 -6.80
N SER A 149 17.68 -13.80 -7.30
CA SER A 149 18.54 -12.99 -6.43
C SER A 149 17.71 -12.22 -5.40
N LEU A 150 16.59 -11.63 -5.81
CA LEU A 150 15.66 -10.97 -4.90
C LEU A 150 15.07 -11.94 -3.87
N PHE A 151 14.48 -13.05 -4.32
CA PHE A 151 13.77 -13.95 -3.42
C PHE A 151 14.68 -14.67 -2.43
N GLU A 152 15.82 -15.17 -2.89
CA GLU A 152 16.78 -15.89 -2.04
C GLU A 152 17.50 -14.98 -1.04
N THR A 153 17.54 -13.68 -1.32
CA THR A 153 18.10 -12.68 -0.39
C THR A 153 17.12 -12.32 0.71
N LEU A 154 15.84 -12.12 0.37
CA LEU A 154 14.85 -11.53 1.28
C LEU A 154 14.02 -12.53 2.10
N TYR A 155 14.00 -13.80 1.70
CA TYR A 155 13.09 -14.81 2.25
C TYR A 155 13.79 -16.14 2.52
N LYS A 156 13.18 -16.95 3.39
CA LYS A 156 13.62 -18.33 3.65
C LYS A 156 13.07 -19.28 2.61
N ASP A 157 13.70 -20.44 2.45
CA ASP A 157 13.40 -21.43 1.42
C ASP A 157 11.93 -21.89 1.43
N GLU A 158 11.32 -21.96 2.60
CA GLU A 158 9.96 -22.46 2.84
C GLU A 158 8.89 -21.37 2.77
N GLU A 159 9.29 -20.09 2.76
CA GLU A 159 8.34 -18.97 2.73
C GLU A 159 7.64 -18.89 1.36
N LEU A 160 6.31 -18.73 1.39
CA LEU A 160 5.50 -18.63 0.18
C LEU A 160 5.47 -17.20 -0.33
N ILE A 161 5.85 -17.01 -1.60
CA ILE A 161 5.84 -15.70 -2.26
C ILE A 161 4.81 -15.71 -3.37
N ALA A 162 3.86 -14.76 -3.29
CA ALA A 162 2.80 -14.58 -4.27
C ALA A 162 3.22 -13.60 -5.37
N VAL A 163 3.05 -14.03 -6.62
CA VAL A 163 3.39 -13.32 -7.86
C VAL A 163 2.16 -13.17 -8.74
N GLN A 164 2.06 -12.03 -9.44
CA GLN A 164 1.00 -11.72 -10.38
C GLN A 164 1.59 -11.26 -11.72
N THR A 165 1.17 -11.89 -12.82
CA THR A 165 1.64 -11.60 -14.19
C THR A 165 0.52 -11.13 -15.13
N GLU A 166 -0.73 -11.38 -14.78
CA GLU A 166 -1.89 -11.22 -15.67
C GLU A 166 -2.77 -10.02 -15.28
N GLY A 167 -2.52 -9.41 -14.11
CA GLY A 167 -3.17 -8.19 -13.62
C GLY A 167 -4.09 -8.45 -12.42
N TYR A 168 -4.72 -7.39 -11.92
CA TYR A 168 -5.46 -7.39 -10.65
C TYR A 168 -6.73 -8.26 -10.62
N SER A 169 -7.25 -8.66 -11.77
CA SER A 169 -8.43 -9.52 -11.87
C SER A 169 -8.10 -11.01 -11.92
N ALA A 170 -6.82 -11.38 -12.08
CA ALA A 170 -6.36 -12.76 -12.15
C ALA A 170 -5.94 -13.30 -10.79
N SER A 171 -5.82 -14.62 -10.66
CA SER A 171 -5.35 -15.28 -9.45
C SER A 171 -3.86 -15.08 -9.24
N ASP A 172 -3.44 -15.00 -7.98
CA ASP A 172 -2.02 -15.04 -7.65
C ASP A 172 -1.43 -16.43 -7.98
N LYS A 173 -0.15 -16.45 -8.35
CA LYS A 173 0.68 -17.67 -8.38
C LYS A 173 1.57 -17.61 -7.15
N TRP A 174 1.54 -18.61 -6.29
CA TRP A 174 2.39 -18.62 -5.09
C TRP A 174 3.09 -19.96 -4.93
N LYS A 175 4.35 -19.89 -4.53
CA LYS A 175 5.24 -21.03 -4.31
C LYS A 175 6.23 -20.70 -3.21
N SER A 176 6.82 -21.73 -2.61
CA SER A 176 7.97 -21.56 -1.73
C SER A 176 9.14 -20.98 -2.53
N VAL A 177 10.08 -20.31 -1.87
CA VAL A 177 11.31 -19.84 -2.52
C VAL A 177 12.06 -21.02 -3.17
N LYS A 178 12.10 -22.18 -2.51
CA LYS A 178 12.69 -23.42 -3.05
C LYS A 178 12.03 -23.88 -4.35
N ASP A 179 10.72 -23.77 -4.45
CA ASP A 179 9.98 -24.15 -5.66
C ASP A 179 10.09 -23.09 -6.76
N TRP A 180 10.10 -21.81 -6.40
CA TRP A 180 10.43 -20.73 -7.34
C TRP A 180 11.83 -20.88 -7.92
N ARG A 181 12.83 -21.22 -7.08
CA ARG A 181 14.18 -21.56 -7.52
C ARG A 181 14.17 -22.61 -8.60
N SER A 182 13.36 -23.65 -8.45
CA SER A 182 13.25 -24.74 -9.43
C SER A 182 12.57 -24.30 -10.73
N GLU A 183 11.55 -23.44 -10.65
CA GLU A 183 10.82 -22.95 -11.82
C GLU A 183 11.59 -21.88 -12.61
N LEU A 184 12.33 -21.02 -11.92
CA LEU A 184 13.09 -19.90 -12.52
C LEU A 184 14.51 -20.31 -12.93
N ARG A 185 14.83 -21.61 -12.87
CA ARG A 185 16.09 -22.15 -13.40
C ARG A 185 16.23 -21.79 -14.88
N LEU A 186 17.48 -21.73 -15.34
CA LEU A 186 17.84 -21.46 -16.73
C LEU A 186 17.35 -20.10 -17.25
N GLY A 187 17.11 -19.12 -16.37
CA GLY A 187 16.79 -17.74 -16.76
C GLY A 187 15.33 -17.49 -17.13
N LYS A 188 14.41 -18.42 -16.82
CA LYS A 188 12.97 -18.22 -17.05
C LYS A 188 12.50 -16.97 -16.28
N ARG A 189 11.77 -16.09 -16.97
CA ARG A 189 11.21 -14.85 -16.39
C ARG A 189 9.70 -14.98 -16.18
N LEU A 190 9.23 -14.54 -15.02
CA LEU A 190 7.79 -14.36 -14.76
C LEU A 190 7.39 -12.99 -15.32
N THR A 191 6.66 -12.98 -16.43
CA THR A 191 6.38 -11.74 -17.15
C THR A 191 4.95 -11.71 -17.70
N GLY A 192 4.45 -10.51 -17.92
CA GLY A 192 3.19 -10.24 -18.61
C GLY A 192 3.28 -8.90 -19.32
N ALA A 193 2.30 -8.56 -20.17
CA ALA A 193 2.38 -7.37 -21.03
C ALA A 193 2.62 -6.06 -20.25
N LYS A 194 2.07 -5.93 -19.04
CA LYS A 194 2.24 -4.75 -18.16
C LYS A 194 3.41 -4.90 -17.17
N GLY A 195 4.25 -5.89 -17.37
CA GLY A 195 5.21 -6.37 -16.40
C GLY A 195 4.60 -7.40 -15.45
N ALA A 196 5.29 -7.66 -14.34
CA ALA A 196 4.84 -8.49 -13.25
C ALA A 196 4.98 -7.79 -11.89
N TRP A 197 4.26 -8.33 -10.93
CA TRP A 197 4.22 -7.88 -9.56
C TRP A 197 4.37 -9.04 -8.59
N PHE A 198 4.69 -8.73 -7.35
CA PHE A 198 4.66 -9.69 -6.26
C PHE A 198 4.30 -9.00 -4.96
N ARG A 199 3.95 -9.80 -3.95
CA ARG A 199 3.69 -9.30 -2.60
C ARG A 199 5.01 -9.32 -1.83
N PRO A 200 5.46 -8.18 -1.28
CA PRO A 200 6.76 -8.10 -0.63
C PRO A 200 6.79 -8.86 0.70
N ASN A 201 5.64 -9.16 1.31
CA ASN A 201 5.59 -10.01 2.50
C ASN A 201 5.24 -11.45 2.12
N PRO A 202 5.85 -12.45 2.79
CA PRO A 202 5.47 -13.83 2.60
C PRO A 202 4.02 -14.04 3.03
N VAL A 203 3.34 -14.95 2.36
CA VAL A 203 1.92 -15.23 2.54
C VAL A 203 1.70 -16.61 3.14
N ASN A 204 0.50 -16.82 3.67
CA ASN A 204 0.02 -18.13 4.10
C ASN A 204 -0.29 -19.02 2.88
N SER A 205 -0.82 -20.22 3.10
CA SER A 205 -0.99 -21.22 2.05
C SER A 205 -2.21 -21.00 1.15
N VAL A 206 -3.27 -20.34 1.63
CA VAL A 206 -4.55 -20.19 0.92
C VAL A 206 -4.98 -18.72 0.85
N PRO A 207 -5.17 -18.16 -0.35
CA PRO A 207 -5.68 -16.80 -0.49
C PRO A 207 -7.17 -16.72 -0.13
N THR A 208 -7.57 -15.70 0.63
CA THR A 208 -8.97 -15.45 1.02
C THR A 208 -9.64 -14.35 0.21
N GLY A 209 -8.89 -13.64 -0.63
CA GLY A 209 -9.40 -12.58 -1.50
C GLY A 209 -10.14 -13.10 -2.71
N ASN A 210 -10.89 -12.20 -3.34
CA ASN A 210 -11.57 -12.47 -4.59
C ASN A 210 -10.57 -12.95 -5.66
N ASN A 211 -11.04 -13.84 -6.53
CA ASN A 211 -10.24 -14.43 -7.61
C ASN A 211 -8.97 -15.14 -7.14
N LYS A 212 -8.94 -15.66 -5.90
CA LYS A 212 -7.77 -16.34 -5.31
C LYS A 212 -6.55 -15.41 -5.23
N THR A 213 -6.77 -14.19 -4.77
CA THR A 213 -5.71 -13.22 -4.48
C THR A 213 -5.49 -13.12 -2.97
N PHE A 214 -4.26 -12.90 -2.55
CA PHE A 214 -3.98 -12.74 -1.12
C PHE A 214 -4.46 -11.38 -0.61
N THR A 215 -4.93 -11.35 0.64
CA THR A 215 -5.31 -10.12 1.35
C THR A 215 -4.36 -9.86 2.51
N ASP A 216 -4.55 -8.73 3.20
CA ASP A 216 -3.75 -8.39 4.38
C ASP A 216 -3.88 -9.40 5.54
N ALA A 217 -4.98 -10.17 5.58
CA ALA A 217 -5.22 -11.23 6.55
C ALA A 217 -4.44 -12.52 6.21
N ASP A 218 -4.00 -12.66 4.95
CA ASP A 218 -3.29 -13.84 4.48
C ASP A 218 -1.76 -13.65 4.50
N VAL A 219 -1.27 -12.51 5.00
CA VAL A 219 0.16 -12.26 5.18
C VAL A 219 0.65 -13.10 6.36
N ALA A 220 1.68 -13.93 6.12
CA ALA A 220 2.24 -14.82 7.15
C ALA A 220 3.05 -14.06 8.19
N VAL A 221 3.83 -13.08 7.74
CA VAL A 221 4.56 -12.15 8.61
C VAL A 221 4.74 -10.82 7.90
N VAL A 222 4.39 -9.73 8.58
CA VAL A 222 4.70 -8.38 8.11
C VAL A 222 6.17 -8.12 8.39
N ARG A 223 6.99 -8.01 7.34
CA ARG A 223 8.42 -7.69 7.41
C ARG A 223 8.74 -6.40 6.68
N TYR A 224 7.99 -6.10 5.63
CA TYR A 224 8.29 -5.02 4.69
C TYR A 224 7.05 -4.17 4.40
N ALA A 225 7.30 -2.90 4.12
CA ALA A 225 6.46 -2.10 3.23
C ALA A 225 7.26 -1.82 1.95
N PHE A 226 6.62 -1.20 0.97
CA PHE A 226 7.36 -0.65 -0.15
C PHE A 226 6.98 0.81 -0.39
N LEU A 227 7.92 1.55 -0.97
CA LEU A 227 7.77 2.95 -1.31
C LEU A 227 7.81 3.08 -2.82
N GLU A 228 6.85 3.80 -3.40
CA GLU A 228 6.83 4.16 -4.81
C GLU A 228 6.35 5.61 -4.95
N ASN A 229 6.78 6.28 -6.02
CA ASN A 229 6.38 7.64 -6.32
C ASN A 229 6.06 7.76 -7.81
N ASP A 230 4.86 8.22 -8.14
CA ASP A 230 4.41 8.43 -9.52
C ASP A 230 4.51 9.90 -9.97
N PHE A 231 4.89 10.80 -9.07
CA PHE A 231 4.85 12.26 -9.26
C PHE A 231 6.24 12.86 -9.52
N LEU A 232 7.25 12.39 -8.79
CA LEU A 232 8.61 12.91 -8.91
C LEU A 232 9.38 12.20 -10.05
N PRO A 233 10.28 12.90 -10.76
CA PRO A 233 11.16 12.26 -11.75
C PRO A 233 12.07 11.19 -11.12
N LEU A 234 12.55 10.23 -11.93
CA LEU A 234 13.34 9.09 -11.45
C LEU A 234 14.64 9.50 -10.71
N ASN A 235 15.34 10.54 -11.17
CA ASN A 235 16.56 11.02 -10.51
C ASN A 235 16.28 11.57 -9.10
N TYR A 236 15.14 12.24 -8.89
CA TYR A 236 14.70 12.64 -7.55
C TYR A 236 14.37 11.43 -6.69
N GLN A 237 13.69 10.42 -7.25
CA GLN A 237 13.38 9.18 -6.51
C GLN A 237 14.64 8.42 -6.11
N ALA A 238 15.62 8.30 -7.00
CA ALA A 238 16.91 7.67 -6.74
C ALA A 238 17.67 8.41 -5.63
N SER A 239 17.76 9.74 -5.74
CA SER A 239 18.41 10.59 -4.73
C SER A 239 17.72 10.52 -3.37
N LEU A 240 16.39 10.49 -3.33
CA LEU A 240 15.66 10.32 -2.07
C LEU A 240 15.94 8.96 -1.46
N PHE A 241 15.89 7.87 -2.23
CA PHE A 241 16.23 6.54 -1.71
C PHE A 241 17.68 6.41 -1.28
N ALA A 242 18.61 7.14 -1.91
CA ALA A 242 20.00 7.17 -1.51
C ALA A 242 20.19 7.79 -0.11
N HIS A 243 19.50 8.91 0.14
CA HIS A 243 19.74 9.75 1.32
C HIS A 243 18.81 9.50 2.52
N LEU A 244 17.64 8.88 2.28
CA LEU A 244 16.70 8.59 3.35
C LEU A 244 17.24 7.47 4.26
N PRO A 245 17.19 7.64 5.60
CA PRO A 245 17.79 6.70 6.54
C PRO A 245 16.86 5.51 6.81
N PHE A 246 16.53 4.76 5.77
CA PHE A 246 15.63 3.61 5.86
C PHE A 246 16.38 2.33 5.54
N ALA A 247 15.95 1.24 6.17
CA ALA A 247 16.40 -0.11 5.88
C ALA A 247 15.91 -0.60 4.51
N ILE A 248 16.36 0.03 3.42
CA ILE A 248 16.04 -0.35 2.04
C ILE A 248 16.79 -1.64 1.70
N HIS A 249 16.03 -2.70 1.44
CA HIS A 249 16.57 -4.02 1.12
C HIS A 249 16.60 -4.30 -0.38
N ALA A 250 15.74 -3.66 -1.15
CA ALA A 250 15.77 -3.77 -2.60
C ALA A 250 15.20 -2.50 -3.25
N ILE A 251 15.71 -2.13 -4.42
CA ILE A 251 15.12 -1.10 -5.28
C ILE A 251 14.93 -1.72 -6.67
N THR A 252 13.69 -1.72 -7.15
CA THR A 252 13.34 -2.20 -8.49
C THR A 252 12.86 -1.03 -9.34
N ASP A 253 13.48 -0.80 -10.49
CA ASP A 253 12.93 0.07 -11.52
C ASP A 253 11.70 -0.59 -12.14
N SER A 254 10.58 0.13 -12.16
CA SER A 254 9.32 -0.39 -12.72
C SER A 254 9.29 -0.51 -14.24
N ALA A 255 10.34 -0.05 -14.94
CA ALA A 255 10.36 0.25 -16.38
C ALA A 255 9.33 1.31 -16.82
N GLY A 256 8.61 1.90 -15.87
CA GLY A 256 7.64 2.96 -16.06
C GLY A 256 8.14 4.25 -15.42
N LYS A 257 7.32 4.83 -14.53
CA LYS A 257 7.57 6.14 -13.91
C LYS A 257 8.22 6.07 -12.53
N SER A 258 8.23 4.89 -11.90
CA SER A 258 8.58 4.74 -10.48
C SER A 258 9.75 3.80 -10.25
N LEU A 259 10.54 4.10 -9.23
CA LEU A 259 11.37 3.16 -8.51
C LEU A 259 10.57 2.61 -7.32
N HIS A 260 10.66 1.32 -7.09
CA HIS A 260 9.99 0.62 -6.00
C HIS A 260 11.03 0.18 -4.98
N ALA A 261 11.10 0.84 -3.82
CA ALA A 261 12.00 0.44 -2.74
C ALA A 261 11.27 -0.42 -1.72
N ILE A 262 11.80 -1.60 -1.41
CA ILE A 262 11.33 -2.47 -0.32
C ILE A 262 12.07 -2.07 0.94
N VAL A 263 11.33 -1.65 1.96
CA VAL A 263 11.85 -1.17 3.24
C VAL A 263 11.48 -2.16 4.33
N ARG A 264 12.46 -2.62 5.09
CA ARG A 264 12.22 -3.42 6.29
C ARG A 264 11.59 -2.54 7.37
N LEU A 265 10.51 -3.04 7.95
CA LEU A 265 9.78 -2.34 9.00
C LEU A 265 10.38 -2.66 10.36
N ASP A 266 10.59 -1.64 11.17
CA ASP A 266 10.95 -1.82 12.58
C ASP A 266 9.71 -2.21 13.40
N GLY A 267 9.90 -3.10 14.38
CA GLY A 267 8.84 -3.55 15.26
C GLY A 267 9.03 -4.98 15.76
N ILE A 268 8.72 -5.15 17.05
CA ILE A 268 8.77 -6.44 17.75
C ILE A 268 7.72 -7.44 17.25
N ASP A 269 6.60 -6.95 16.72
CA ASP A 269 5.49 -7.73 16.22
C ASP A 269 4.86 -7.07 14.98
N ASP A 270 3.91 -7.77 14.35
CA ASP A 270 3.24 -7.31 13.13
C ASP A 270 2.39 -6.06 13.36
N LYS A 271 1.84 -5.87 14.57
CA LYS A 271 1.06 -4.67 14.90
C LYS A 271 1.95 -3.43 14.86
N ARG A 272 3.10 -3.47 15.54
CA ARG A 272 4.08 -2.37 15.56
C ARG A 272 4.64 -2.08 14.17
N ARG A 273 4.89 -3.11 13.37
CA ARG A 273 5.36 -2.92 11.98
C ARG A 273 4.31 -2.26 11.10
N ARG A 274 3.02 -2.60 11.26
CA ARG A 274 1.92 -1.91 10.55
C ARG A 274 1.79 -0.46 10.98
N GLU A 275 1.87 -0.16 12.29
CA GLU A 275 1.90 1.21 12.81
C GLU A 275 3.06 2.01 12.22
N TYR A 276 4.27 1.42 12.20
CA TYR A 276 5.45 2.02 11.58
C TYR A 276 5.25 2.27 10.07
N ALA A 277 4.71 1.30 9.33
CA ALA A 277 4.43 1.44 7.90
C ALA A 277 3.47 2.61 7.64
N THR A 278 2.37 2.71 8.38
CA THR A 278 1.40 3.80 8.24
C THR A 278 2.02 5.17 8.54
N ALA A 279 2.80 5.28 9.62
CA ALA A 279 3.47 6.53 9.99
C ALA A 279 4.53 6.95 8.94
N LEU A 280 5.32 5.99 8.47
CA LEU A 280 6.32 6.16 7.44
C LEU A 280 5.70 6.67 6.14
N THR A 281 4.71 5.96 5.60
CA THR A 281 4.12 6.31 4.30
C THR A 281 3.31 7.60 4.37
N LYS A 282 2.66 7.91 5.51
CA LYS A 282 2.00 9.22 5.73
C LYS A 282 3.02 10.36 5.72
N THR A 283 4.15 10.20 6.42
CA THR A 283 5.21 11.21 6.46
C THR A 283 5.78 11.47 5.05
N LEU A 284 6.06 10.40 4.31
CA LEU A 284 6.63 10.51 2.96
C LEU A 284 5.61 11.01 1.92
N TRP A 285 4.32 10.69 2.06
CA TRP A 285 3.26 11.28 1.25
C TRP A 285 3.21 12.79 1.43
N ASN A 286 3.16 13.25 2.68
CA ASN A 286 3.06 14.68 2.97
C ASN A 286 4.28 15.46 2.47
N ARG A 287 5.48 14.89 2.63
CA ARG A 287 6.73 15.59 2.29
C ARG A 287 7.13 15.47 0.83
N PHE A 288 6.97 14.31 0.21
CA PHE A 288 7.53 14.00 -1.11
C PHE A 288 6.54 13.32 -2.08
N GLY A 289 5.31 13.00 -1.66
CA GLY A 289 4.30 12.39 -2.52
C GLY A 289 4.41 10.88 -2.73
N TYR A 290 5.12 10.15 -1.86
CA TYR A 290 5.14 8.68 -1.92
C TYR A 290 3.78 8.10 -1.56
N ASP A 291 3.27 7.14 -2.34
CA ASP A 291 1.91 6.62 -2.20
C ASP A 291 1.63 6.09 -0.78
N HIS A 292 0.79 6.80 -0.04
CA HIS A 292 0.51 6.47 1.35
C HIS A 292 -0.17 5.11 1.50
N SER A 293 -0.88 4.63 0.48
CA SER A 293 -1.62 3.36 0.52
C SER A 293 -0.72 2.12 0.47
N ASN A 294 0.59 2.30 0.29
CA ASN A 294 1.58 1.21 0.32
C ASN A 294 1.94 0.73 1.74
N HIS A 295 1.25 1.24 2.77
CA HIS A 295 1.30 0.65 4.11
C HIS A 295 0.58 -0.71 4.20
N ASN A 296 -0.28 -1.04 3.22
CA ASN A 296 -1.01 -2.30 3.16
C ASN A 296 -0.01 -3.46 2.91
N PRO A 297 0.14 -4.42 3.84
CA PRO A 297 1.22 -5.39 3.78
C PRO A 297 1.08 -6.44 2.68
N SER A 298 -0.13 -6.66 2.16
CA SER A 298 -0.30 -7.54 1.01
C SER A 298 -0.08 -6.83 -0.32
N LYS A 299 0.04 -5.50 -0.38
CA LYS A 299 -0.02 -4.75 -1.65
C LYS A 299 1.13 -5.14 -2.60
N TYR A 300 0.81 -5.17 -3.89
CA TYR A 300 1.75 -5.52 -4.95
C TYR A 300 2.83 -4.47 -5.15
N THR A 301 4.07 -4.92 -5.24
CA THR A 301 5.20 -4.14 -5.75
C THR A 301 5.77 -4.79 -7.03
N ARG A 302 6.63 -4.09 -7.75
CA ARG A 302 7.20 -4.59 -9.02
C ARG A 302 8.14 -5.77 -8.82
N LEU A 303 7.94 -6.81 -9.62
CA LEU A 303 8.80 -7.97 -9.65
C LEU A 303 10.03 -7.71 -10.53
N ALA A 304 11.21 -7.82 -9.92
CA ALA A 304 12.48 -7.72 -10.63
C ALA A 304 12.59 -8.78 -11.74
N GLY A 305 13.07 -8.38 -12.91
CA GLY A 305 13.37 -9.24 -14.04
C GLY A 305 12.24 -9.50 -15.03
N ALA A 306 11.04 -9.02 -14.74
CA ALA A 306 9.92 -9.06 -15.67
C ALA A 306 10.06 -8.00 -16.77
N PHE A 307 9.47 -8.24 -17.94
CA PHE A 307 9.45 -7.28 -19.04
C PHE A 307 8.08 -6.62 -19.16
N ARG A 308 8.06 -5.30 -19.17
CA ARG A 308 6.89 -4.45 -19.33
C ARG A 308 6.95 -3.79 -20.70
N ASP A 309 5.95 -4.07 -21.52
CA ASP A 309 5.74 -3.38 -22.80
C ASP A 309 4.66 -2.31 -22.66
N VAL A 310 3.54 -2.66 -22.03
CA VAL A 310 2.41 -1.76 -21.83
C VAL A 310 2.67 -0.81 -20.66
N GLY A 311 2.74 0.48 -20.98
CA GLY A 311 3.00 1.55 -20.03
C GLY A 311 4.48 1.64 -19.60
N ARG A 312 5.38 1.08 -20.42
CA ARG A 312 6.83 1.32 -20.34
C ARG A 312 7.12 2.78 -20.64
N ARG A 313 8.16 3.36 -20.02
CA ARG A 313 8.65 4.70 -20.39
C ARG A 313 9.36 4.67 -21.75
N GLU A 314 9.37 5.79 -22.44
CA GLU A 314 9.99 5.90 -23.77
C GLU A 314 11.49 5.57 -23.72
N ASN A 315 12.01 4.96 -24.78
CA ASN A 315 13.43 4.58 -24.94
C ASN A 315 13.99 3.63 -23.85
N HIS A 316 13.14 2.98 -23.07
CA HIS A 316 13.54 1.93 -22.12
C HIS A 316 13.40 0.53 -22.72
N ASN A 317 14.25 -0.42 -22.29
CA ASN A 317 14.23 -1.80 -22.78
C ASN A 317 13.05 -2.64 -22.25
N GLY A 318 12.36 -2.13 -21.22
CA GLY A 318 11.17 -2.75 -20.61
C GLY A 318 11.46 -3.67 -19.44
N GLU A 319 12.72 -3.95 -19.14
CA GLU A 319 13.05 -4.77 -17.99
C GLU A 319 12.74 -4.03 -16.69
N GLN A 320 11.98 -4.66 -15.81
CA GLN A 320 11.84 -4.22 -14.43
C GLN A 320 13.13 -4.54 -13.68
N ARG A 321 14.11 -3.65 -13.79
CA ARG A 321 15.49 -3.92 -13.39
C ARG A 321 15.64 -3.84 -11.87
N LEU A 322 16.30 -4.84 -11.28
CA LEU A 322 16.74 -4.76 -9.88
C LEU A 322 17.99 -3.87 -9.82
N ILE A 323 17.86 -2.73 -9.16
CA ILE A 323 18.86 -1.67 -9.08
C ILE A 323 19.75 -1.86 -7.86
N TYR A 324 19.14 -2.14 -6.72
CA TYR A 324 19.81 -2.27 -5.43
C TYR A 324 19.29 -3.52 -4.72
N LEU A 325 20.16 -4.24 -4.03
CA LEU A 325 19.83 -5.41 -3.23
C LEU A 325 20.77 -5.52 -2.03
N ALA A 326 20.18 -5.66 -0.84
CA ALA A 326 20.89 -5.85 0.42
C ALA A 326 20.13 -6.83 1.32
N LYS A 327 20.87 -7.38 2.29
CA LYS A 327 20.33 -8.27 3.31
C LYS A 327 20.60 -7.69 4.69
N ASP A 328 19.60 -7.76 5.58
CA ASP A 328 19.70 -7.41 6.99
C ASP A 328 20.22 -5.97 7.25
N ARG A 329 19.93 -5.05 6.31
CA ARG A 329 20.29 -3.64 6.40
C ARG A 329 19.50 -2.95 7.52
N LYS A 330 20.14 -2.02 8.23
CA LYS A 330 19.50 -1.19 9.27
C LYS A 330 19.04 0.16 8.69
N ASP A 331 18.36 0.96 9.51
CA ASP A 331 17.93 2.31 9.15
C ASP A 331 19.14 3.25 9.03
N GLU A 332 19.67 3.33 7.81
CA GLU A 332 20.82 4.17 7.44
C GLU A 332 20.73 4.57 5.97
N PRO A 333 21.28 5.73 5.55
CA PRO A 333 21.36 6.14 4.14
C PRO A 333 22.21 5.20 3.29
N ILE A 334 21.86 5.00 2.01
CA ILE A 334 22.63 4.15 1.07
C ILE A 334 24.00 4.76 0.79
N ILE A 335 24.06 6.08 0.72
CA ILE A 335 25.26 6.87 0.45
C ILE A 335 25.52 7.82 1.63
#